data_AF-A0A352VX06-F1
#
_entry.id   AF-A0A352VX06-F1
#
_cell.length_a   1.000
_cell.length_b   1.000
_cell.length_c   1.000
_cell.angle_alpha   90.00
_cell.angle_beta   90.00
_cell.angle_gamma   90.00
#
_symmetry.space_group_name_H-M   'P 1'
#
loop_
_entity.id
_entity.type
_entity.pdbx_description
1 polymer ?
#
loop_
_entity_poly.entity_id
_entity_poly.type
_entity_poly.pdbx_seq_one_letter_code
_entity_poly.pdbx_strand_id
1 'polypeptide(L)'
;MSSRKKIIVNKNFQLSFIMMYSIMTLIASLIVFVCLVIWSKNTYSQGFAMRVPNESEVTAWAKANNLKTEDVFTVLLDLPKSYSFFELTWKPVLIIIVFNILILIVFTAIYSNKIAGPLFRLKRELEQKVDGSDINPIIFRKGDAFHEVAELINQCLKLKR
;
A
#
# COMPACT_ATOMS: atom_id res chain seq x y z
N MET A 1 -24.42 -26.01 -8.81
CA MET A 1 -23.46 -25.61 -9.87
C MET A 1 -22.47 -24.61 -9.31
N SER A 2 -21.23 -25.04 -9.08
CA SER A 2 -20.13 -24.20 -8.57
C SER A 2 -19.69 -23.21 -9.65
N SER A 3 -20.04 -21.93 -9.49
CA SER A 3 -19.54 -20.85 -10.35
C SER A 3 -18.08 -20.61 -9.99
N ARG A 4 -17.14 -21.18 -10.77
CA ARG A 4 -15.73 -20.81 -10.67
C ARG A 4 -15.58 -19.35 -11.10
N LYS A 5 -15.50 -18.44 -10.13
CA LYS A 5 -15.12 -17.05 -10.38
C LYS A 5 -13.66 -17.03 -10.88
N LYS A 6 -13.46 -16.99 -12.20
CA LYS A 6 -12.14 -16.71 -12.77
C LYS A 6 -11.80 -15.24 -12.46
N ILE A 7 -10.86 -15.05 -11.54
CA ILE A 7 -10.36 -13.73 -11.11
C ILE A 7 -9.55 -13.05 -12.23
N ILE A 8 -9.09 -13.82 -13.23
CA ILE A 8 -8.32 -13.29 -14.35
C ILE A 8 -9.13 -13.44 -15.63
N VAL A 9 -9.61 -12.31 -16.17
CA VAL A 9 -10.42 -12.27 -17.40
C VAL A 9 -9.55 -11.86 -18.59
N ASN A 10 -8.78 -10.77 -18.44
CA ASN A 10 -7.87 -10.28 -19.48
C ASN A 10 -6.47 -10.06 -18.87
N LYS A 11 -5.58 -11.04 -19.05
CA LYS A 11 -4.22 -11.02 -18.49
C LYS A 11 -3.43 -9.79 -18.92
N ASN A 12 -3.52 -9.39 -20.19
CA ASN A 12 -2.72 -8.29 -20.71
C ASN A 12 -3.12 -6.96 -20.09
N PHE A 13 -4.42 -6.67 -20.03
CA PHE A 13 -4.92 -5.46 -19.39
C PHE A 13 -4.66 -5.47 -17.87
N GLN A 14 -4.95 -6.58 -17.21
CA GLN A 14 -4.80 -6.69 -15.75
C GLN A 14 -3.35 -6.60 -15.31
N LEU A 15 -2.42 -7.22 -16.05
CA LEU A 15 -1.00 -7.17 -15.72
C LEU A 15 -0.42 -5.78 -15.96
N SER A 16 -0.79 -5.11 -17.05
CA SER A 16 -0.43 -3.71 -17.29
C SER A 16 -0.95 -2.79 -16.20
N PHE A 17 -2.20 -2.99 -15.76
CA PHE A 17 -2.81 -2.21 -14.69
C PHE A 17 -2.11 -2.47 -13.34
N ILE A 18 -1.88 -3.73 -12.98
CA ILE A 18 -1.16 -4.10 -11.76
C ILE A 18 0.26 -3.53 -11.76
N MET A 19 1.00 -3.66 -12.88
CA MET A 19 2.36 -3.12 -12.98
C MET A 19 2.39 -1.60 -12.83
N MET A 20 1.48 -0.87 -13.51
CA MET A 20 1.41 0.59 -13.42
C MET A 20 1.20 1.06 -11.97
N TYR A 21 0.22 0.49 -11.27
CA TYR A 21 -0.06 0.86 -9.87
C TYR A 21 1.05 0.39 -8.91
N SER A 22 1.66 -0.76 -9.15
CA SER A 22 2.78 -1.26 -8.34
C SER A 22 4.00 -0.34 -8.47
N ILE A 23 4.33 0.09 -9.69
CA ILE A 23 5.44 1.02 -9.95
C ILE A 23 5.16 2.38 -9.30
N MET A 24 3.96 2.95 -9.47
CA MET A 24 3.59 4.22 -8.81
C MET A 24 3.75 4.13 -7.29
N THR A 25 3.31 3.02 -6.69
CA THR A 25 3.41 2.81 -5.23
C THR A 25 4.86 2.63 -4.78
N LEU A 26 5.67 1.90 -5.56
CA LEU A 26 7.08 1.68 -5.24
C LEU A 26 7.85 3.00 -5.27
N ILE A 27 7.60 3.85 -6.27
CA ILE A 27 8.20 5.19 -6.36
C ILE A 27 7.78 6.04 -5.14
N ALA A 28 6.48 6.07 -4.81
CA ALA A 28 5.99 6.80 -3.64
C ALA A 28 6.63 6.30 -2.33
N SER A 29 6.75 4.99 -2.16
CA SER A 29 7.37 4.37 -0.98
C SER A 29 8.86 4.71 -0.89
N LEU A 30 9.57 4.74 -2.02
CA LEU A 30 10.97 5.14 -2.06
C LEU A 30 11.15 6.60 -1.68
N ILE A 31 10.27 7.49 -2.18
CA ILE A 31 10.28 8.92 -1.81
C ILE A 31 10.09 9.07 -0.30
N VAL A 32 9.07 8.43 0.28
CA VAL A 32 8.81 8.47 1.73
C VAL A 32 10.01 7.95 2.51
N PHE A 33 10.61 6.84 2.07
CA PHE A 33 11.80 6.27 2.71
C PHE A 33 12.97 7.25 2.70
N VAL A 34 13.26 7.89 1.56
CA VAL A 34 14.32 8.90 1.44
C VAL A 34 14.03 10.11 2.33
N CYS A 35 12.79 10.61 2.36
CA CYS A 35 12.39 11.69 3.26
C CYS A 35 12.60 11.33 4.73
N LEU A 36 12.24 10.11 5.14
CA LEU A 36 12.47 9.62 6.50
C LEU A 36 13.96 9.54 6.85
N VAL A 37 14.81 9.11 5.91
CA VAL A 37 16.27 9.06 6.11
C VAL A 37 16.83 10.47 6.29
N ILE A 38 16.45 11.42 5.43
CA ILE A 38 16.90 12.82 5.52
C ILE A 38 16.45 13.44 6.84
N TRP A 39 15.16 13.28 7.19
CA TRP A 39 14.60 13.78 8.43
C TRP A 39 15.28 13.15 9.65
N SER A 40 15.49 11.83 9.64
CA SER A 40 16.17 11.13 10.73
C SER A 40 17.58 11.63 10.93
N LYS A 41 18.33 11.88 9.85
CA LYS A 41 19.70 12.42 9.94
C LYS A 41 19.72 13.85 10.49
N ASN A 42 18.77 14.69 10.06
CA ASN A 42 18.68 16.08 10.50
C ASN A 42 18.22 16.22 11.96
N THR A 43 17.28 15.39 12.40
CA THR A 43 16.66 15.50 13.73
C THR A 43 17.41 14.70 14.81
N TYR A 44 17.93 13.51 14.48
CA TYR A 44 18.53 12.59 15.47
C TYR A 44 20.05 12.44 15.29
N SER A 45 20.75 13.50 14.88
CA SER A 45 22.21 13.51 14.72
C SER A 45 22.97 13.12 16.01
N GLN A 46 22.36 13.28 17.18
CA GLN A 46 22.94 12.97 18.49
C GLN A 46 22.60 11.54 18.99
N GLY A 47 21.94 10.71 18.16
CA GLY A 47 21.42 9.39 18.57
C GLY A 47 20.11 9.48 19.34
N PHE A 48 19.40 8.36 19.49
CA PHE A 48 18.20 8.30 20.34
C PHE A 48 18.65 8.28 21.80
N ALA A 49 18.62 9.44 22.46
CA ALA A 49 18.91 9.54 23.89
C ALA A 49 17.81 8.83 24.68
N MET A 50 18.08 7.60 25.14
CA MET A 50 17.34 7.07 26.29
C MET A 50 17.53 8.08 27.43
N ARG A 51 16.43 8.51 28.06
CA ARG A 51 16.50 9.39 29.24
C ARG A 51 17.42 8.73 30.26
N VAL A 52 18.57 9.34 30.54
CA VAL A 52 19.35 8.98 31.71
C VAL A 52 18.48 9.34 32.92
N PRO A 53 18.16 8.39 33.81
CA PRO A 53 17.41 8.69 35.03
C PRO A 53 18.14 9.79 35.81
N ASN A 54 17.39 10.71 36.42
CA ASN A 54 18.02 11.79 37.20
C ASN A 54 18.83 11.20 38.35
N GLU A 55 19.92 11.85 38.74
CA GLU A 55 20.81 11.40 39.82
C GLU A 55 20.05 11.12 41.14
N SER A 56 18.99 11.89 41.41
CA SER A 56 18.09 11.70 42.55
C SER A 56 17.27 10.39 42.49
N GLU A 57 16.88 9.95 41.30
CA GLU A 57 16.14 8.69 41.10
C GLU A 57 17.09 7.49 41.23
N VAL A 58 18.29 7.62 40.67
CA VAL A 58 19.35 6.59 40.73
C VAL A 58 19.80 6.35 42.17
N THR A 59 20.02 7.42 42.95
CA THR A 59 20.44 7.34 44.35
C THR A 59 19.35 6.75 45.26
N ALA A 60 18.08 7.11 45.05
CA ALA A 60 16.96 6.54 45.79
C ALA A 60 16.81 5.03 45.55
N TRP A 61 16.91 4.59 44.29
CA TRP A 61 16.85 3.18 43.93
C TRP A 61 18.07 2.40 44.44
N ALA A 62 19.28 2.96 44.35
CA ALA A 62 20.50 2.32 44.85
C ALA A 62 20.42 2.06 46.37
N LYS A 63 19.94 3.06 47.13
CA LYS A 63 19.74 2.96 48.58
C LYS A 63 18.68 1.93 48.94
N ALA A 64 17.61 1.81 48.16
CA ALA A 64 16.55 0.82 48.39
C ALA A 64 17.02 -0.63 48.17
N ASN A 65 18.07 -0.83 47.36
CA ASN A 65 18.61 -2.15 47.00
C ASN A 65 19.96 -2.45 47.66
N ASN A 66 20.42 -1.64 48.63
CA ASN A 66 21.73 -1.76 49.29
C ASN A 66 22.92 -1.74 48.32
N LEU A 67 22.81 -1.00 47.21
CA LEU A 67 23.87 -0.82 46.21
C LEU A 67 24.55 0.54 46.38
N LYS A 68 25.84 0.63 46.07
CA LYS A 68 26.55 1.91 46.01
C LYS A 68 26.21 2.62 44.69
N THR A 69 25.96 3.92 44.75
CA THR A 69 25.58 4.73 43.57
C THR A 69 26.63 4.68 42.46
N GLU A 70 27.90 4.56 42.83
CA GLU A 70 29.06 4.43 41.92
C GLU A 70 28.96 3.17 41.04
N ASP A 71 28.51 2.06 41.63
CA ASP A 71 28.31 0.77 40.94
C ASP A 71 27.07 0.82 40.02
N VAL A 72 26.12 1.72 40.29
CA VAL A 72 24.93 1.89 39.45
C VAL A 72 25.26 2.69 38.19
N PHE A 73 26.13 3.69 38.28
CA PHE A 73 26.57 4.45 37.11
C PHE A 73 27.42 3.61 36.14
N THR A 74 28.26 2.69 36.63
CA THR A 74 29.00 1.77 35.76
C THR A 74 28.07 0.78 35.05
N VAL A 75 27.04 0.29 35.73
CA VAL A 75 25.97 -0.53 35.12
C VAL A 75 25.08 0.26 34.14
N LEU A 76 24.83 1.55 34.43
CA LEU A 76 24.11 2.47 33.54
C LEU A 76 24.98 3.02 32.38
N LEU A 77 26.31 2.99 32.49
CA LEU A 77 27.22 3.43 31.43
C LEU A 77 27.70 2.26 30.56
N ASP A 78 27.56 1.02 31.04
CA ASP A 78 27.58 -0.20 30.24
C ASP A 78 26.26 -0.41 29.46
N LEU A 79 25.47 0.67 29.29
CA LEU A 79 24.26 0.63 28.49
C LEU A 79 24.61 0.31 27.03
N PRO A 80 23.91 -0.67 26.44
CA PRO A 80 24.24 -1.20 25.12
C PRO A 80 24.07 -0.13 24.05
N LYS A 81 25.03 -0.11 23.11
CA LYS A 81 25.09 0.61 21.81
C LYS A 81 23.97 1.63 21.59
N SER A 82 24.33 2.91 21.49
CA SER A 82 23.42 3.95 21.01
C SER A 82 22.89 3.58 19.62
N TYR A 83 21.61 3.21 19.56
CA TYR A 83 20.93 3.04 18.29
C TYR A 83 20.49 4.42 17.81
N SER A 84 20.94 4.83 16.63
CA SER A 84 20.33 5.96 15.92
C SER A 84 18.86 5.63 15.66
N PHE A 85 17.98 6.64 15.65
CA PHE A 85 16.57 6.44 15.31
C PHE A 85 16.40 5.65 14.01
N PHE A 86 17.26 5.88 13.02
CA PHE A 86 17.34 5.10 11.79
C PHE A 86 17.49 3.59 12.05
N GLU A 87 18.46 3.16 12.87
CA GLU A 87 18.74 1.75 13.18
C GLU A 87 17.53 1.03 13.80
N LEU A 88 16.76 1.75 14.62
CA LEU A 88 15.54 1.22 15.23
C LEU A 88 14.38 1.13 14.22
N THR A 89 14.32 2.05 13.26
CA THR A 89 13.11 2.24 12.42
C THR A 89 13.17 1.64 11.02
N TRP A 90 14.35 1.41 10.44
CA TRP A 90 14.42 0.96 9.04
C TRP A 90 13.83 -0.44 8.80
N LYS A 91 14.01 -1.37 9.75
CA LYS A 91 13.47 -2.74 9.68
C LYS A 91 11.93 -2.75 9.68
N PRO A 92 11.22 -2.15 10.66
CA PRO A 92 9.76 -2.14 10.65
C PRO A 92 9.20 -1.36 9.45
N VAL A 93 9.85 -0.27 9.01
CA VAL A 93 9.44 0.47 7.81
C VAL A 93 9.50 -0.42 6.56
N LEU A 94 10.58 -1.19 6.39
CA LEU A 94 10.72 -2.11 5.25
C LEU A 94 9.63 -3.19 5.26
N ILE A 95 9.33 -3.77 6.43
CA ILE A 95 8.25 -4.76 6.58
C ILE A 95 6.90 -4.16 6.17
N ILE A 96 6.59 -2.94 6.62
CA ILE A 96 5.35 -2.23 6.27
C ILE A 96 5.27 -1.97 4.76
N ILE A 97 6.36 -1.56 4.12
CA ILE A 97 6.41 -1.33 2.66
C ILE A 97 6.09 -2.61 1.91
N VAL A 98 6.72 -3.73 2.27
CA VAL A 98 6.46 -5.03 1.63
C VAL A 98 5.00 -5.44 1.82
N PHE A 99 4.46 -5.31 3.04
CA PHE A 99 3.07 -5.66 3.34
C PHE A 99 2.08 -4.78 2.56
N ASN A 100 2.38 -3.50 2.43
CA ASN A 100 1.57 -2.54 1.68
C ASN A 100 1.52 -2.90 0.17
N ILE A 101 2.67 -3.24 -0.41
CA ILE A 101 2.75 -3.70 -1.81
C ILE A 101 1.91 -4.96 -2.02
N LEU A 102 2.00 -5.94 -1.12
CA LEU A 102 1.21 -7.19 -1.22
C LEU A 102 -0.29 -6.92 -1.19
N ILE A 103 -0.77 -6.08 -0.25
CA ILE A 103 -2.17 -5.69 -0.17
C ILE A 103 -2.61 -4.98 -1.46
N LEU A 104 -1.78 -4.08 -1.98
CA LEU A 104 -2.08 -3.34 -3.20
C LEU A 104 -2.15 -4.23 -4.43
N ILE A 105 -1.29 -5.23 -4.56
CA ILE A 105 -1.36 -6.19 -5.67
C ILE A 105 -2.72 -6.90 -5.65
N VAL A 106 -3.16 -7.38 -4.48
CA VAL A 106 -4.46 -8.05 -4.33
C VAL A 106 -5.62 -7.11 -4.63
N PHE A 107 -5.61 -5.91 -4.06
CA PHE A 107 -6.66 -4.92 -4.26
C PHE A 107 -6.77 -4.47 -5.72
N THR A 108 -5.62 -4.20 -6.36
CA THR A 108 -5.52 -3.78 -7.75
C THR A 108 -5.99 -4.89 -8.69
N ALA A 109 -5.63 -6.15 -8.41
CA ALA A 109 -6.13 -7.29 -9.17
C ALA A 109 -7.66 -7.40 -9.10
N ILE A 110 -8.25 -7.26 -7.90
CA ILE A 110 -9.71 -7.28 -7.72
C ILE A 110 -10.37 -6.11 -8.43
N TYR A 111 -9.84 -4.89 -8.29
CA TYR A 111 -10.40 -3.69 -8.88
C TYR A 111 -10.31 -3.71 -10.41
N SER A 112 -9.20 -4.19 -10.97
CA SER A 112 -9.00 -4.29 -12.42
C SER A 112 -10.08 -5.14 -13.12
N ASN A 113 -10.66 -6.13 -12.42
CA ASN A 113 -11.77 -6.93 -12.96
C ASN A 113 -13.03 -6.12 -13.22
N LYS A 114 -13.32 -5.15 -12.34
CA LYS A 114 -14.48 -4.27 -12.46
C LYS A 114 -14.38 -3.34 -13.67
N ILE A 115 -13.19 -3.19 -14.25
CA ILE A 115 -12.93 -2.38 -15.44
C ILE A 115 -12.80 -3.27 -16.67
N ALA A 116 -11.97 -4.31 -16.60
CA ALA A 116 -11.62 -5.16 -17.73
C ALA A 116 -12.82 -5.91 -18.32
N GLY A 117 -13.71 -6.43 -17.46
CA GLY A 117 -14.90 -7.16 -17.88
C GLY A 117 -15.87 -6.29 -18.70
N PRO A 118 -16.34 -5.17 -18.13
CA PRO A 118 -17.21 -4.22 -18.83
C PRO A 118 -16.60 -3.68 -20.12
N LEU A 119 -15.30 -3.33 -20.10
CA LEU A 119 -14.60 -2.82 -21.28
C LEU A 119 -14.52 -3.85 -22.41
N PHE A 120 -14.20 -5.10 -22.08
CA PHE A 120 -14.17 -6.18 -23.07
C PHE A 120 -15.55 -6.42 -23.68
N ARG A 121 -16.61 -6.38 -22.84
CA ARG A 121 -17.98 -6.51 -23.34
C ARG A 121 -18.35 -5.34 -24.24
N LEU A 122 -18.09 -4.09 -23.84
CA LEU A 122 -18.34 -2.91 -24.68
C LEU A 122 -17.72 -3.04 -26.05
N LYS A 123 -16.42 -3.36 -26.09
CA LYS A 123 -15.70 -3.54 -27.34
C LYS A 123 -16.38 -4.58 -28.23
N ARG A 124 -16.69 -5.76 -27.67
CA ARG A 124 -17.31 -6.86 -28.40
C ARG A 124 -18.68 -6.50 -28.97
N GLU A 125 -19.55 -5.88 -28.17
CA GLU A 125 -20.90 -5.51 -28.64
C GLU A 125 -20.81 -4.42 -29.73
N LEU A 126 -19.91 -3.44 -29.59
CA LEU A 126 -19.69 -2.43 -30.61
C LEU A 126 -19.14 -3.02 -31.91
N GLU A 127 -18.19 -3.95 -31.84
CA GLU A 127 -17.67 -4.68 -33.02
C GLU A 127 -18.79 -5.43 -33.74
N GLN A 128 -19.65 -6.15 -33.00
CA GLN A 128 -20.81 -6.84 -33.58
C GLN A 128 -21.77 -5.88 -34.28
N LYS A 129 -22.00 -4.69 -33.71
CA LYS A 129 -22.87 -3.68 -34.34
C LYS A 129 -22.23 -3.07 -35.58
N VAL A 130 -20.91 -2.89 -35.60
CA VAL A 130 -20.16 -2.45 -36.79
C VAL A 130 -20.26 -3.48 -37.90
N ASP A 131 -20.25 -4.78 -37.57
CA ASP A 131 -20.44 -5.88 -38.51
C ASP A 131 -21.90 -6.05 -38.99
N GLY A 132 -22.78 -5.11 -38.63
CA GLY A 132 -24.19 -5.09 -39.03
C GLY A 132 -25.09 -6.04 -38.24
N SER A 133 -24.57 -6.71 -37.21
CA SER A 133 -25.38 -7.54 -36.33
C SER A 133 -26.22 -6.68 -35.40
N ASP A 134 -27.44 -7.11 -35.10
CA ASP A 134 -28.23 -6.45 -34.08
C ASP A 134 -27.78 -6.90 -32.69
N ILE A 135 -27.61 -5.93 -31.78
CA ILE A 135 -27.07 -6.18 -30.44
C ILE A 135 -28.11 -5.85 -29.38
N ASN A 136 -28.09 -6.61 -28.30
CA ASN A 136 -28.94 -6.34 -27.15
C ASN A 136 -28.42 -5.13 -26.36
N PRO A 137 -29.28 -4.49 -25.53
CA PRO A 137 -28.84 -3.42 -24.65
C PRO A 137 -27.67 -3.85 -23.76
N ILE A 138 -26.65 -3.00 -23.71
CA ILE A 138 -25.45 -3.21 -22.90
C ILE A 138 -25.79 -2.91 -21.44
N ILE A 139 -25.74 -3.93 -20.57
CA ILE A 139 -26.06 -3.80 -19.14
C ILE A 139 -24.94 -4.41 -18.31
N PHE A 140 -24.41 -3.66 -17.35
CA PHE A 140 -23.37 -4.10 -16.42
C PHE A 140 -23.90 -4.45 -15.04
N ARG A 141 -23.07 -5.11 -14.22
CA ARG A 141 -23.40 -5.42 -12.83
C ARG A 141 -23.22 -4.17 -11.99
N LYS A 142 -24.04 -3.97 -10.95
CA LYS A 142 -24.05 -2.78 -10.06
C LYS A 142 -22.65 -2.29 -9.58
N GLY A 143 -21.66 -3.18 -9.45
CA GLY A 143 -20.31 -2.84 -8.98
C GLY A 143 -19.25 -2.67 -10.08
N ASP A 144 -19.63 -2.75 -11.35
CA ASP A 144 -18.76 -2.62 -12.52
C ASP A 144 -18.58 -1.15 -12.93
N ALA A 145 -17.54 -0.84 -13.70
CA ALA A 145 -17.32 0.49 -14.25
C ALA A 145 -18.19 0.77 -15.49
N PHE A 146 -18.23 2.03 -15.93
CA PHE A 146 -18.78 2.49 -17.23
C PHE A 146 -20.29 2.35 -17.42
N HIS A 147 -21.10 2.36 -16.36
CA HIS A 147 -22.56 2.32 -16.45
C HIS A 147 -23.12 3.45 -17.32
N GLU A 148 -22.66 4.69 -17.12
CA GLU A 148 -23.08 5.87 -17.90
C GLU A 148 -22.75 5.73 -19.39
N VAL A 149 -21.58 5.16 -19.71
CA VAL A 149 -21.16 4.93 -21.09
C VAL A 149 -22.04 3.89 -21.77
N ALA A 150 -22.37 2.80 -21.06
CA ALA A 150 -23.30 1.79 -21.57
C ALA A 150 -24.69 2.38 -21.81
N GLU A 151 -25.17 3.25 -20.93
CA GLU A 151 -26.44 3.94 -21.09
C GLU A 151 -26.45 4.87 -22.31
N LEU A 152 -25.42 5.71 -22.48
CA LEU A 152 -25.26 6.58 -23.64
C LEU A 152 -25.21 5.78 -24.95
N ILE A 153 -24.49 4.66 -24.98
CA ILE A 153 -24.46 3.79 -26.16
C ILE A 153 -25.85 3.21 -26.44
N ASN A 154 -26.55 2.71 -25.42
CA ASN A 154 -27.90 2.20 -25.58
C ASN A 154 -28.87 3.26 -26.11
N GLN A 155 -28.73 4.53 -25.68
CA GLN A 155 -29.52 5.64 -26.20
C GLN A 155 -29.18 5.92 -27.68
N CYS A 156 -27.89 5.99 -28.04
CA CYS A 156 -27.46 6.16 -29.43
C CYS A 156 -27.98 5.05 -30.35
N LEU A 157 -27.99 3.81 -29.87
CA LEU A 157 -28.52 2.66 -30.61
C LEU A 157 -30.03 2.76 -30.83
N LYS A 158 -30.78 3.34 -29.88
CA LYS A 158 -32.22 3.60 -30.01
C LYS A 158 -32.54 4.79 -30.93
N LEU A 159 -31.63 5.78 -31.03
CA LEU A 159 -31.80 6.98 -31.86
C LEU A 159 -31.65 6.69 -33.36
N LYS A 160 -30.99 5.60 -33.75
CA LYS A 160 -31.00 5.13 -35.13
C LYS A 160 -32.35 4.47 -35.43
N ARG A 161 -33.25 5.25 -36.04
CA ARG A 161 -34.48 4.78 -36.69
C ARG A 161 -34.33 4.90 -38.19
#